data_AF-A0A2R6I6X4-F1
#
_entry.id   AF-A0A2R6I6X4-F1
#
_cell.length_a   1.000
_cell.length_b   1.000
_cell.length_c   1.000
_cell.angle_alpha   90.00
_cell.angle_beta   90.00
_cell.angle_gamma   90.00
#
_symmetry.space_group_name_H-M   'P 1'
#
loop_
_entity.id
_entity.type
_entity.pdbx_description
1 polymer ?
#
loop_
_entity_poly.entity_id
_entity_poly.type
_entity_poly.pdbx_seq_one_letter_code
_entity_poly.pdbx_strand_id
1 'polypeptide(L)'
;MAPDPTDEPQGERTHVPVAGGELAVPAAASDEEAAALVAAVASHLRDQQATAGGDEEPDTVEPWQFAERVGAREHADLPTPIEQGDAWKMATRVRR
;
A
#
# COMPACT_ATOMS: atom_id res chain seq x y z
N MET A 1 4.77 6.49 -35.91
CA MET A 1 4.55 5.66 -34.70
C MET A 1 5.35 6.32 -33.60
N ALA A 2 4.68 7.02 -32.69
CA ALA A 2 5.37 7.61 -31.53
C ALA A 2 5.74 6.47 -30.56
N PRO A 3 6.91 6.49 -29.90
CA PRO A 3 7.21 5.52 -28.86
C PRO A 3 6.18 5.64 -27.74
N ASP A 4 5.72 4.49 -27.26
CA ASP A 4 4.82 4.39 -26.12
C ASP A 4 5.56 4.93 -24.87
N PRO A 5 5.01 5.92 -24.14
CA PRO A 5 5.67 6.50 -22.96
C PRO A 5 5.83 5.51 -21.80
N THR A 6 5.31 4.28 -21.94
CA THR A 6 5.43 3.21 -20.95
C THR A 6 6.66 2.32 -21.18
N ASP A 7 7.41 2.52 -22.28
CA ASP A 7 8.66 1.81 -22.57
C ASP A 7 9.86 2.57 -21.97
N GLU A 8 9.76 2.92 -20.69
CA GLU A 8 10.93 3.29 -19.90
C GLU A 8 11.83 2.04 -19.86
N PRO A 9 13.12 2.12 -20.23
CA PRO A 9 14.00 0.97 -20.10
C PRO A 9 14.01 0.60 -18.63
N GLN A 10 13.35 -0.52 -18.29
CA GLN A 10 13.42 -1.08 -16.96
C GLN A 10 14.86 -1.55 -16.79
N GLY A 11 15.72 -0.63 -16.34
CA GLY A 11 17.13 -0.87 -16.12
C GLY A 11 17.30 -2.17 -15.37
N GLU A 12 18.38 -2.89 -15.68
CA GLU A 12 18.73 -4.15 -15.04
C GLU A 12 18.53 -4.04 -13.52
N ARG A 13 17.94 -5.07 -12.89
CA ARG A 13 17.59 -5.05 -11.48
C ARG A 13 18.33 -6.15 -10.74
N THR A 14 18.80 -5.82 -9.55
CA THR A 14 19.42 -6.75 -8.61
C THR A 14 18.42 -7.13 -7.54
N HIS A 15 18.28 -8.42 -7.29
CA HIS A 15 17.39 -8.95 -6.26
C HIS A 15 18.13 -9.05 -4.94
N VAL A 16 17.62 -8.38 -3.91
CA VAL A 16 18.18 -8.37 -2.55
C VAL A 16 17.21 -9.07 -1.61
N PRO A 17 17.63 -10.08 -0.85
CA PRO A 17 16.76 -10.75 0.11
C PRO A 17 16.39 -9.78 1.25
N VAL A 18 15.09 -9.73 1.58
CA VAL A 18 14.54 -8.96 2.70
C VAL A 18 13.61 -9.85 3.53
N ALA A 19 13.20 -9.40 4.71
CA ALA A 19 12.22 -10.14 5.51
C ALA A 19 10.92 -10.31 4.69
N GLY A 20 10.46 -11.54 4.51
CA GLY A 20 9.22 -11.82 3.77
C GLY A 20 9.33 -11.85 2.25
N GLY A 21 10.53 -11.76 1.65
CA GLY A 21 10.69 -11.95 0.20
C GLY A 21 11.99 -11.40 -0.39
N GLU A 22 11.92 -11.00 -1.65
CA GLU A 22 13.03 -10.35 -2.38
C GLU A 22 12.62 -8.95 -2.83
N LEU A 23 13.53 -8.00 -2.66
CA LEU A 23 13.41 -6.63 -3.13
C LEU A 23 14.21 -6.48 -4.42
N ALA A 24 13.55 -6.06 -5.50
CA ALA A 24 14.22 -5.73 -6.75
C ALA A 24 14.71 -4.26 -6.71
N VAL A 25 16.02 -4.07 -6.67
CA VAL A 25 16.69 -2.76 -6.64
C VAL A 25 17.26 -2.47 -8.04
N PRO A 26 17.19 -1.24 -8.56
CA PRO A 26 17.86 -0.91 -9.81
C PRO A 26 19.36 -1.19 -9.73
N ALA A 27 19.94 -1.84 -10.74
CA ALA A 27 21.39 -2.11 -10.81
C ALA A 27 22.22 -0.84 -10.98
N ALA A 28 21.59 0.25 -11.42
CA ALA A 28 22.20 1.58 -11.45
C ALA A 28 22.25 2.27 -10.07
N ALA A 29 21.56 1.73 -9.06
CA ALA A 29 21.61 2.27 -7.71
C ALA A 29 23.02 2.05 -7.13
N SER A 30 23.57 3.11 -6.55
CA SER A 30 24.78 2.99 -5.74
C SER A 30 24.53 2.11 -4.50
N ASP A 31 25.61 1.61 -3.90
CA ASP A 31 25.52 0.80 -2.68
C ASP A 31 24.79 1.54 -1.55
N GLU A 32 24.97 2.87 -1.46
CA GLU A 32 24.29 3.71 -0.48
C GLU A 32 22.78 3.81 -0.74
N GLU A 33 22.37 4.03 -1.99
CA GLU A 33 20.97 4.08 -2.38
C GLU A 33 20.28 2.73 -2.20
N ALA A 34 20.96 1.64 -2.58
CA ALA A 34 20.47 0.28 -2.37
C ALA A 34 20.27 0.00 -0.88
N ALA A 35 21.23 0.39 -0.03
CA ALA A 35 21.13 0.25 1.42
C ALA A 35 19.98 1.08 1.99
N ALA A 36 19.77 2.31 1.52
CA ALA A 36 18.67 3.18 1.94
C ALA A 36 17.30 2.57 1.60
N LEU A 37 17.15 2.02 0.40
CA LEU A 37 15.93 1.33 -0.04
C LEU A 37 15.64 0.09 0.83
N VAL A 38 16.65 -0.75 1.06
CA VAL A 38 16.53 -1.94 1.91
C VAL A 38 16.17 -1.54 3.35
N ALA A 39 16.80 -0.50 3.90
CA ALA A 39 16.54 -0.02 5.26
C ALA A 39 15.10 0.51 5.40
N ALA A 40 14.61 1.28 4.42
CA ALA A 40 13.24 1.80 4.42
C ALA A 40 12.21 0.66 4.40
N VAL A 41 12.39 -0.33 3.53
CA VAL A 41 11.49 -1.51 3.45
C VAL A 41 11.57 -2.33 4.74
N ALA A 42 12.76 -2.56 5.28
CA ALA A 42 12.94 -3.31 6.52
C ALA A 42 12.28 -2.61 7.72
N SER A 43 12.36 -1.28 7.80
CA SER A 43 11.66 -0.49 8.82
C SER A 43 10.16 -0.64 8.68
N HIS A 44 9.63 -0.49 7.46
CA HIS A 44 8.19 -0.61 7.21
C HIS A 44 7.65 -2.00 7.60
N LEU A 45 8.37 -3.07 7.26
CA LEU A 45 7.98 -4.43 7.64
C LEU A 45 8.03 -4.66 9.15
N ARG A 46 9.01 -4.06 9.84
CA ARG A 46 9.09 -4.10 11.30
C ARG A 46 7.92 -3.34 11.93
N ASP A 47 7.56 -2.19 11.39
CA ASP A 47 6.43 -1.39 11.87
C ASP A 47 5.10 -2.13 11.67
N GLN A 48 4.94 -2.83 10.53
CA GLN A 48 3.79 -3.72 10.32
C GLN A 48 3.75 -4.87 11.34
N GLN A 49 4.90 -5.50 11.64
CA GLN A 49 4.96 -6.57 12.65
C GLN A 49 4.68 -6.06 14.06
N ALA A 50 5.13 -4.85 14.40
CA ALA A 50 4.84 -4.22 15.68
C ALA A 50 3.36 -3.87 15.82
N THR A 51 2.72 -3.45 14.72
CA THR A 51 1.29 -3.18 14.66
C THR A 51 0.48 -4.47 14.80
N ALA A 52 0.90 -5.55 14.13
CA ALA A 52 0.26 -6.86 14.23
C ALA A 52 0.41 -7.57 15.60
N GLY A 53 1.27 -7.06 16.49
CA GLY A 53 1.44 -7.55 17.86
C GLY A 53 0.62 -6.80 18.92
N GLY A 54 -0.07 -5.72 18.54
CA GLY A 54 -1.14 -5.13 19.34
C GLY A 54 -2.40 -5.98 19.20
N ASP A 55 -3.18 -6.13 20.27
CA ASP A 55 -4.41 -6.94 20.32
C ASP A 55 -5.21 -6.92 19.00
N GLU A 56 -5.75 -8.10 18.63
CA GLU A 56 -6.67 -8.34 17.50
C GLU A 56 -7.95 -7.48 17.63
N GLU A 57 -7.84 -6.18 17.49
CA GLU A 57 -8.94 -5.34 17.08
C GLU A 57 -9.07 -5.57 15.57
N PRO A 58 -10.27 -5.89 15.05
CA PRO A 58 -10.43 -6.14 13.63
C PRO A 58 -9.87 -4.94 12.89
N ASP A 59 -8.91 -5.20 12.00
CA ASP A 59 -8.30 -4.21 11.12
C ASP A 59 -9.48 -3.53 10.42
N THR A 60 -9.83 -2.32 10.86
CA THR A 60 -11.05 -1.63 10.42
C THR A 60 -10.63 -0.48 9.55
N VAL A 61 -11.23 -0.42 8.37
CA VAL A 61 -10.99 0.65 7.43
C VAL A 61 -11.70 1.90 7.95
N GLU A 62 -10.92 2.96 8.08
CA GLU A 62 -11.42 4.25 8.51
C GLU A 62 -12.53 4.78 7.58
N PRO A 63 -13.72 5.14 8.12
CA PRO A 63 -14.88 5.60 7.34
C PRO A 63 -14.60 6.72 6.34
N TRP A 64 -13.70 7.64 6.68
CA TRP A 64 -13.36 8.79 5.84
C TRP A 64 -12.69 8.38 4.51
N GLN A 65 -12.07 7.20 4.45
CA GLN A 65 -11.47 6.69 3.21
C GLN A 65 -12.52 6.39 2.13
N PHE A 66 -13.80 6.27 2.50
CA PHE A 66 -14.91 6.09 1.57
C PHE A 66 -15.67 7.38 1.26
N ALA A 67 -15.31 8.52 1.87
CA ALA A 67 -16.09 9.77 1.80
C ALA A 67 -16.37 10.21 0.35
N GLU A 68 -15.34 10.22 -0.51
CA GLU A 68 -15.52 10.59 -1.92
C GLU A 68 -16.36 9.57 -2.69
N ARG A 69 -16.27 8.29 -2.34
CA ARG A 69 -17.03 7.23 -3.00
C ARG A 69 -18.51 7.35 -2.65
N VAL A 70 -18.85 7.49 -1.37
CA VAL A 70 -20.24 7.62 -0.92
C VAL A 70 -20.83 9.03 -1.17
N GLY A 71 -20.02 10.00 -1.60
CA GLY A 71 -20.45 11.38 -1.78
C GLY A 71 -20.75 12.10 -0.46
N ALA A 72 -20.07 11.71 0.62
CA ALA A 72 -20.27 12.26 1.95
C ALA A 72 -19.86 13.74 2.00
N ARG A 73 -20.76 14.58 2.52
CA ARG A 73 -20.49 16.01 2.74
C ARG A 73 -20.28 16.30 4.22
N GLU A 74 -20.90 15.49 5.07
CA GLU A 74 -20.83 15.58 6.52
C GLU A 74 -20.38 14.25 7.12
N HIS A 75 -19.87 14.29 8.35
CA HIS A 75 -19.44 13.07 9.06
C HIS A 75 -20.60 12.07 9.25
N ALA A 76 -21.84 12.54 9.29
CA ALA A 76 -23.03 11.70 9.39
C ALA A 76 -23.32 10.90 8.10
N ASP A 77 -22.77 11.33 6.96
CA ASP A 77 -22.91 10.64 5.68
C ASP A 77 -21.88 9.50 5.51
N LEU A 78 -20.90 9.41 6.42
CA LEU A 78 -19.87 8.38 6.38
C LEU A 78 -20.45 7.02 6.84
N PRO A 79 -20.03 5.92 6.19
CA PRO A 79 -20.41 4.58 6.64
C PRO A 79 -19.82 4.27 8.03
N THR A 80 -20.44 3.36 8.77
CA THR A 80 -19.84 2.82 10.00
C THR A 80 -18.48 2.17 9.68
N PRO A 81 -17.51 2.15 10.62
CA PRO A 81 -16.23 1.45 10.45
C PRO A 81 -16.44 0.03 9.93
N ILE A 82 -15.64 -0.39 8.96
CA ILE A 82 -15.83 -1.64 8.21
C ILE A 82 -14.57 -2.47 8.33
N GLU A 83 -14.71 -3.77 8.58
CA GLU A 83 -13.57 -4.68 8.60
C GLU A 83 -12.82 -4.68 7.25
N GLN A 84 -11.51 -4.72 7.34
CA GLN A 84 -10.58 -4.82 6.23
C GLN A 84 -10.80 -6.15 5.52
N GLY A 85 -11.07 -6.07 4.22
CA GLY A 85 -11.50 -7.22 3.42
C GLY A 85 -13.01 -7.24 3.11
N ASP A 86 -13.83 -6.49 3.84
CA ASP A 86 -15.26 -6.29 3.54
C ASP A 86 -15.55 -5.00 2.76
N ALA A 87 -14.52 -4.19 2.50
CA ALA A 87 -14.58 -2.95 1.72
C ALA A 87 -15.22 -3.12 0.32
N TRP A 88 -15.08 -4.30 -0.32
CA TRP A 88 -15.72 -4.58 -1.61
C TRP A 88 -17.26 -4.66 -1.52
N LYS A 89 -17.82 -4.99 -0.35
CA LYS A 89 -19.28 -5.01 -0.10
C LYS A 89 -19.87 -3.59 -0.09
N MET A 90 -19.05 -2.56 0.13
CA MET A 90 -19.49 -1.16 0.01
C MET A 90 -19.48 -0.67 -1.43
N ALA A 91 -18.61 -1.22 -2.28
CA ALA A 91 -18.53 -0.83 -3.68
C ALA A 91 -19.86 -1.04 -4.43
N THR A 92 -20.69 -2.01 -4.00
CA THR A 92 -22.03 -2.26 -4.56
C THR A 92 -23.13 -1.36 -3.99
N ARG A 93 -22.95 -0.77 -2.81
CA ARG A 93 -23.95 0.11 -2.17
C ARG A 93 -23.91 1.55 -2.69
N VAL A 94 -22.77 1.95 -3.23
CA VAL A 94 -22.49 3.30 -3.74
C VAL A 94 -23.01 3.52 -5.18
N ARG A 95 -23.44 2.46 -5.87
CA ARG A 95 -23.94 2.51 -7.25
C ARG A 95 -25.48 2.61 -7.27
N ARG A 96 -26.05 3.75 -6.91
CA ARG A 96 -27.43 4.09 -7.25
C ARG A 96 -27.62 5.58 -7.47
#